data_AF-A0A923Z2Q3-F1
#
_entry.id   AF-A0A923Z2Q3-F1
#
_cell.length_a   1.000
_cell.length_b   1.000
_cell.length_c   1.000
_cell.angle_alpha   90.00
_cell.angle_beta   90.00
_cell.angle_gamma   90.00
#
_symmetry.space_group_name_H-M   'P 1'
#
loop_
_entity.id
_entity.type
_entity.pdbx_description
1 polymer ?
#
loop_
_entity_poly.entity_id
_entity_poly.type
_entity_poly.pdbx_seq_one_letter_code
_entity_poly.pdbx_strand_id
1 'polypeptide(L)'
;RGDETDADIAGLDIAARAGYDPRAGIALWQKMGLVSKRAPPQWLSTHPAGKNRITEMQKQLPQVMPVYARTQRTSIKALPPYQSNVREVSVVR
;
A
#
# COMPACT_ATOMS: atom_id res chain seq x y z
N ARG A 1 -1.45 -1.66 18.94
CA ARG A 1 -1.26 -1.11 17.58
C ARG A 1 -1.88 -2.05 16.53
N GLY A 2 -3.13 -2.47 16.74
CA GLY A 2 -3.90 -3.22 15.73
C GLY A 2 -4.61 -2.26 14.78
N ASP A 3 -5.11 -1.15 15.32
CA ASP A 3 -5.90 -0.13 14.62
C ASP A 3 -5.26 0.37 13.31
N GLU A 4 -3.95 0.58 13.28
CA GLU A 4 -3.22 0.98 12.07
C GLU A 4 -3.16 -0.12 11.01
N THR A 5 -2.96 -1.37 11.44
CA THR A 5 -2.96 -2.53 10.55
C THR A 5 -4.35 -2.77 9.98
N ASP A 6 -5.38 -2.67 10.83
CA ASP A 6 -6.78 -2.81 10.42
C ASP A 6 -7.18 -1.70 9.45
N ALA A 7 -6.74 -0.46 9.71
CA ALA A 7 -6.93 0.67 8.81
C ALA A 7 -6.23 0.48 7.46
N ASP A 8 -5.00 -0.06 7.44
CA ASP A 8 -4.30 -0.38 6.19
C ASP A 8 -5.08 -1.44 5.38
N ILE A 9 -5.50 -2.52 6.04
CA ILE A 9 -6.23 -3.61 5.38
C ILE A 9 -7.56 -3.12 4.82
N ALA A 10 -8.33 -2.38 5.61
CA ALA A 10 -9.59 -1.79 5.18
C ALA A 10 -9.37 -0.78 4.03
N GLY A 11 -8.34 0.06 4.14
CA GLY A 11 -7.98 1.02 3.11
C GLY A 11 -7.62 0.37 1.78
N LEU A 12 -6.87 -0.74 1.79
CA LEU A 12 -6.53 -1.51 0.60
C LEU A 12 -7.77 -2.11 -0.09
N ASP A 13 -8.72 -2.66 0.67
CA ASP A 13 -9.96 -3.22 0.12
C ASP A 13 -10.87 -2.12 -0.45
N ILE A 14 -11.04 -1.00 0.27
CA ILE A 14 -11.81 0.14 -0.20
C ILE A 14 -11.21 0.70 -1.49
N ALA A 15 -9.89 0.89 -1.54
CA ALA A 15 -9.20 1.36 -2.74
C ALA A 15 -9.43 0.40 -3.92
N ALA A 16 -9.27 -0.90 -3.70
CA ALA A 16 -9.49 -1.92 -4.74
C ALA A 16 -10.92 -1.86 -5.31
N ARG A 17 -11.93 -1.76 -4.43
CA ARG A 17 -13.35 -1.67 -4.82
C ARG A 17 -13.68 -0.37 -5.55
N ALA A 18 -13.01 0.71 -5.20
CA ALA A 18 -13.13 2.00 -5.87
C ALA A 18 -12.38 2.06 -7.22
N GLY A 19 -11.65 1.00 -7.59
CA GLY A 19 -10.88 0.94 -8.83
C GLY A 19 -9.51 1.60 -8.78
N TYR A 20 -9.01 1.88 -7.58
CA TYR A 20 -7.63 2.30 -7.36
C TYR A 20 -6.72 1.09 -7.13
N ASP A 21 -5.50 1.17 -7.66
CA ASP A 21 -4.50 0.12 -7.52
C ASP A 21 -4.03 -0.01 -6.05
N PRO A 22 -4.31 -1.14 -5.37
CA PRO A 22 -3.94 -1.31 -3.95
C PRO A 22 -2.42 -1.25 -3.71
N ARG A 23 -1.60 -1.50 -4.73
CA ARG A 23 -0.15 -1.36 -4.67
C ARG A 23 0.29 0.08 -4.35
N ALA A 24 -0.56 1.07 -4.61
CA ALA A 24 -0.32 2.47 -4.25
C ALA A 24 -0.15 2.69 -2.73
N GLY A 25 -0.81 1.90 -1.89
CA GLY A 25 -0.66 1.99 -0.43
C GLY A 25 0.76 1.67 0.04
N ILE A 26 1.37 0.62 -0.54
CA ILE A 26 2.77 0.27 -0.28
C ILE A 26 3.70 1.38 -0.76
N ALA A 27 3.45 1.89 -1.97
CA ALA A 27 4.26 2.95 -2.56
C ALA A 27 4.22 4.23 -1.70
N LEU A 28 3.06 4.58 -1.15
CA LEU A 28 2.90 5.70 -0.23
C LEU A 28 3.79 5.54 1.00
N TRP A 29 3.73 4.40 1.69
CA TRP A 29 4.53 4.17 2.89
C TRP A 29 6.03 4.09 2.61
N GLN A 30 6.44 3.57 1.44
CA GLN A 30 7.83 3.65 0.99
C GLN A 30 8.28 5.11 0.80
N LYS A 31 7.47 5.95 0.14
CA LYS A 31 7.75 7.40 -0.01
C LYS A 31 7.85 8.11 1.33
N MET A 32 6.93 7.83 2.26
CA MET A 32 6.97 8.40 3.61
C MET A 32 8.24 8.02 4.36
N GLY A 33 8.72 6.78 4.20
CA GLY A 33 10.00 6.33 4.76
C GLY A 33 11.21 7.09 4.20
N LEU A 34 11.21 7.44 2.91
CA LEU A 34 12.28 8.24 2.30
C LEU A 34 12.33 9.66 2.87
N VAL A 35 11.17 10.29 3.09
CA VAL A 35 11.05 11.64 3.67
C VAL A 35 11.39 11.64 5.16
N SER A 36 11.05 10.56 5.88
CA SER A 36 11.22 10.47 7.33
C SER A 36 12.68 10.38 7.79
N LYS A 37 13.67 10.27 6.87
CA LYS A 37 15.10 10.20 7.21
C LYS A 37 15.64 11.44 7.94
N ARG A 38 14.90 12.56 7.95
CA ARG A 38 15.22 13.80 8.68
C ARG A 38 14.07 14.30 9.57
N ALA A 39 13.00 13.51 9.72
CA ALA A 39 11.79 13.92 10.42
C ALA A 39 11.86 13.56 11.92
N PRO A 40 11.04 14.23 12.78
CA PRO A 40 10.85 13.80 14.15
C PRO A 40 10.48 12.31 14.20
N PRO A 41 10.96 11.57 15.20
CA PRO A 41 10.78 10.12 15.25
C PRO A 41 9.28 9.74 15.21
N GLN A 42 8.96 8.68 14.45
CA GLN A 42 7.59 8.27 14.08
C GLN A 42 6.58 8.13 15.24
N TRP A 43 7.04 8.02 16.49
CA TRP A 43 6.18 7.99 17.67
C TRP A 43 5.53 9.34 18.02
N LEU A 44 6.00 10.46 17.43
CA LEU A 44 5.37 11.79 17.52
C LEU A 44 4.29 12.01 16.43
N SER A 45 4.12 11.08 15.49
CA SER A 45 3.06 11.14 14.48
C SER A 45 1.73 10.65 15.07
N THR A 46 0.61 11.25 14.65
CA THR A 46 -0.75 10.83 15.06
C THR A 46 -1.07 9.39 14.63
N HIS A 47 -0.37 8.89 13.60
CA HIS A 47 -0.44 7.51 13.11
C HIS A 47 0.98 6.93 13.00
N PRO A 48 1.56 6.41 14.10
CA PRO A 48 2.93 5.94 14.08
C PRO A 48 3.03 4.72 13.17
N ALA A 49 3.96 4.73 12.21
CA ALA A 49 4.20 3.55 11.40
C ALA A 49 4.58 2.38 12.33
N GLY A 50 3.80 1.31 12.30
CA GLY A 50 4.25 0.02 12.83
C GLY A 50 5.49 -0.42 12.03
N LYS A 51 6.47 -1.04 12.70
CA LYS A 51 7.70 -1.53 12.05
C LYS A 51 7.43 -2.44 10.83
N ASN A 52 6.22 -2.99 10.72
CA ASN A 52 5.85 -4.01 9.75
C ASN A 52 4.70 -3.62 8.79
N ARG A 53 4.26 -2.34 8.71
CA ARG A 53 3.08 -1.96 7.87
C ARG A 53 3.21 -2.39 6.42
N ILE A 54 4.35 -2.12 5.78
CA ILE A 54 4.65 -2.55 4.40
C ILE A 54 4.51 -4.06 4.24
N THR A 55 5.02 -4.82 5.20
CA THR A 55 4.94 -6.28 5.20
C THR A 55 3.50 -6.78 5.33
N GLU A 56 2.68 -6.19 6.22
CA GLU A 56 1.27 -6.57 6.36
C GLU A 56 0.45 -6.20 5.11
N MET A 57 0.67 -5.02 4.54
CA MET A 57 0.04 -4.65 3.26
C MET A 57 0.43 -5.61 2.12
N GLN A 58 1.71 -6.02 2.03
CA GLN A 58 2.16 -6.99 1.04
C GLN A 58 1.47 -8.35 1.19
N LYS A 59 1.25 -8.82 2.43
CA LYS A 59 0.49 -10.05 2.70
C LYS A 59 -0.98 -9.94 2.30
N GLN A 60 -1.55 -8.73 2.32
CA GLN A 60 -2.95 -8.50 1.97
C GLN A 60 -3.18 -8.37 0.46
N LEU A 61 -2.16 -7.99 -0.33
CA LEU A 61 -2.29 -7.82 -1.78
C LEU A 61 -2.96 -9.01 -2.50
N PRO A 62 -2.62 -10.29 -2.25
CA PRO A 62 -3.27 -11.41 -2.93
C PRO A 62 -4.79 -11.45 -2.76
N GLN A 63 -5.32 -10.89 -1.67
CA GLN A 63 -6.76 -10.86 -1.39
C GLN A 63 -7.47 -9.71 -2.11
N VAL A 64 -6.83 -8.55 -2.23
CA VAL A 64 -7.45 -7.33 -2.78
C VAL A 64 -7.18 -7.12 -4.28
N MET A 65 -6.08 -7.67 -4.82
CA MET A 65 -5.76 -7.59 -6.25
C MET A 65 -6.82 -8.21 -7.18
N PRO A 66 -7.48 -9.33 -6.85
CA PRO A 66 -8.63 -9.83 -7.63
C PRO A 66 -9.83 -8.87 -7.63
N VAL A 67 -10.03 -8.09 -6.56
CA VAL A 67 -11.10 -7.08 -6.49
C VAL A 67 -10.81 -5.95 -7.47
N TYR A 68 -9.59 -5.41 -7.43
CA TYR A 68 -9.14 -4.39 -8.37
C TYR A 68 -9.15 -4.88 -9.84
N ALA A 69 -8.68 -6.10 -10.12
CA ALA A 69 -8.72 -6.65 -11.48
C ALA A 69 -10.15 -6.66 -12.07
N ARG A 70 -11.17 -6.97 -11.25
CA ARG A 70 -12.58 -6.95 -11.65
C ARG A 70 -13.07 -5.55 -11.98
N THR A 71 -12.68 -4.51 -11.23
CA THR A 71 -13.07 -3.12 -11.56
C THR A 71 -12.46 -2.69 -12.90
N GLN A 72 -11.27 -3.18 -13.21
CA GLN A 72 -10.58 -2.93 -14.48
C GLN A 72 -11.03 -3.85 -15.61
N ARG A 73 -12.02 -4.72 -15.39
CA ARG A 73 -12.53 -5.71 -16.36
C ARG A 73 -11.42 -6.58 -16.97
N THR A 74 -10.45 -6.97 -16.15
CA THR A 74 -9.28 -7.74 -16.58
C THR A 74 -8.93 -8.85 -15.58
N SER A 75 -7.90 -9.64 -15.89
CA SER A 75 -7.34 -10.64 -14.98
C SER A 75 -6.14 -10.07 -14.22
N ILE A 76 -5.83 -10.65 -13.06
CA ILE A 76 -4.66 -10.24 -12.26
C ILE A 76 -3.37 -10.32 -13.09
N LYS A 77 -3.23 -11.37 -13.93
CA LYS A 77 -2.06 -11.57 -14.80
C LYS A 77 -1.91 -10.51 -15.88
N ALA A 78 -3.02 -9.89 -16.29
CA ALA A 78 -3.07 -8.86 -17.33
C ALA A 78 -3.01 -7.43 -16.76
N LEU A 79 -2.97 -7.27 -15.43
CA LEU A 79 -2.76 -5.96 -14.83
C LEU A 79 -1.35 -5.46 -15.13
N PRO A 80 -1.17 -4.19 -15.50
CA PRO A 80 0.15 -3.63 -15.66
C PRO A 80 0.91 -3.63 -14.33
N PRO A 81 2.26 -3.65 -14.35
CA PRO A 81 3.04 -3.43 -13.14
C PRO A 81 2.72 -2.06 -12.55
N TYR A 82 2.77 -1.94 -11.22
CA TYR A 82 2.58 -0.63 -10.58
C TYR A 82 3.71 0.32 -10.98
N GLN A 83 3.36 1.56 -11.33
CA GLN A 83 4.32 2.59 -11.72
C GLN A 83 4.33 3.72 -10.69
N SER A 84 5.48 3.93 -10.07
CA SER A 84 5.72 5.08 -9.20
C SER A 84 6.44 6.18 -9.96
N ASN A 85 6.11 7.43 -9.66
CA ASN A 85 6.86 8.60 -10.13
C ASN A 85 8.16 8.86 -9.34
N VAL A 86 8.46 8.05 -8.32
CA VAL A 86 9.69 8.11 -7.51
C VAL A 86 10.53 6.87 -7.82
N ARG A 87 11.76 7.06 -8.30
CA ARG A 87 12.61 5.98 -8.85
C ARG A 87 13.01 4.93 -7.81
N GLU A 88 13.13 5.34 -6.56
CA GLU A 88 13.51 4.51 -5.41
C GLU A 88 12.34 3.68 -4.85
N VAL A 89 11.12 3.89 -5.37
CA VAL A 89 9.88 3.26 -4.89
C VAL A 89 9.47 2.19 -5.89
N SER A 90 9.71 0.94 -5.53
CA SER A 90 9.32 -0.24 -6.29
C SER A 90 8.35 -1.07 -5.47
N VAL A 91 7.18 -1.37 -6.04
CA VAL A 91 6.25 -2.34 -5.48
C VAL A 91 6.48 -3.66 -6.19
N VAL A 92 6.57 -4.74 -5.40
CA VAL A 92 6.86 -6.11 -5.89
C VAL A 92 5.97 -6.43 -7.10
N ARG A 93 6.58 -7.06 -8.12
CA ARG A 93 5.90 -7.49 -9.35
C ARG A 93 4.84 -8.54 -9.07
#